data_AF-I6Z6Y5-F1
#
_entry.id   AF-I6Z6Y5-F1
#
_cell.length_a   1.000
_cell.length_b   1.000
_cell.length_c   1.000
_cell.angle_alpha   90.00
_cell.angle_beta   90.00
_cell.angle_gamma   90.00
#
_symmetry.space_group_name_H-M   'P 1'
#
loop_
_entity.id
_entity.type
_entity.pdbx_description
1 polymer ?
#
loop_
_entity_poly.entity_id
_entity_poly.type
_entity_poly.pdbx_seq_one_letter_code
_entity_poly.pdbx_strand_id
1 'polypeptide(L)'
;MEFLFCFDTGDLVVPPFLFHYSFKRGVQKKDRLNWVESISKTHTLTFKNGASGQISSKLKPYFSWLWKYQPTFNPNERCKITKKDGEVNPKNYELICETTSGSENEHKWTKDVPSSQVVKPTIDLKKQADQLIK
;
A
#
# COMPACT_ATOMS: atom_id res chain seq x y z
N MET A 1 13.61 6.42 -2.11
CA MET A 1 12.36 5.95 -2.75
C MET A 1 11.67 5.14 -1.69
N GLU A 2 10.39 5.37 -1.47
CA GLU A 2 9.63 4.73 -0.39
C GLU A 2 8.27 4.28 -0.90
N PHE A 3 7.74 3.23 -0.27
CA PHE A 3 6.37 2.76 -0.46
C PHE A 3 5.57 3.05 0.80
N LEU A 4 4.35 3.53 0.63
CA LEU A 4 3.46 3.95 1.69
C LEU A 4 2.11 3.26 1.50
N PHE A 5 1.59 2.65 2.54
CA PHE A 5 0.20 2.18 2.55
C PHE A 5 -0.70 3.21 3.23
N CYS A 6 -1.85 3.50 2.62
CA CYS A 6 -2.89 4.36 3.16
C CYS A 6 -4.16 3.53 3.35
N PHE A 7 -4.81 3.64 4.50
CA PHE A 7 -6.02 2.89 4.81
C PHE A 7 -6.91 3.68 5.77
N ASP A 8 -8.21 3.37 5.76
CA ASP A 8 -9.16 3.97 6.68
C ASP A 8 -9.13 3.22 8.02
N THR A 9 -8.79 3.94 9.10
CA THR A 9 -8.77 3.34 10.44
C THR A 9 -10.17 3.07 11.03
N GLY A 10 -11.21 3.71 10.48
CA GLY A 10 -12.61 3.56 10.86
C GLY A 10 -13.34 2.48 10.07
N ASP A 11 -12.91 2.20 8.83
CA ASP A 11 -13.46 1.13 7.99
C ASP A 11 -12.34 0.30 7.35
N LEU A 12 -12.02 -0.82 8.00
CA LEU A 12 -10.98 -1.75 7.54
C LEU A 12 -11.48 -2.73 6.46
N VAL A 13 -12.76 -2.65 6.06
CA VAL A 13 -13.29 -3.40 4.91
C VAL A 13 -12.74 -2.81 3.62
N VAL A 14 -12.47 -1.49 3.59
CA VAL A 14 -11.85 -0.82 2.44
C VAL A 14 -10.39 -1.28 2.31
N PRO A 15 -9.99 -1.84 1.14
CA PRO A 15 -8.62 -2.25 0.92
C PRO A 15 -7.62 -1.09 1.05
N PRO A 16 -6.43 -1.33 1.59
CA PRO A 16 -5.39 -0.31 1.67
C PRO A 16 -4.88 0.05 0.27
N PHE A 17 -4.59 1.34 0.08
CA PHE A 17 -3.98 1.86 -1.13
C PHE A 17 -2.47 1.88 -1.01
N LEU A 18 -1.76 1.47 -2.06
CA LEU A 18 -0.30 1.54 -2.13
C LEU A 18 0.14 2.79 -2.92
N PHE A 19 1.03 3.57 -2.32
CA PHE A 19 1.66 4.71 -2.95
C PHE A 19 3.17 4.52 -3.09
N HIS A 20 3.71 5.05 -4.19
CA HIS A 20 5.12 5.16 -4.45
C HIS A 20 5.57 6.62 -4.30
N TYR A 21 6.51 6.87 -3.39
CA TYR A 21 7.09 8.19 -3.16
C TYR A 21 8.51 8.32 -3.73
N SER A 22 8.66 9.25 -4.68
CA SER A 22 9.92 9.56 -5.36
C SER A 22 10.66 10.71 -4.67
N PHE A 23 11.87 10.43 -4.17
CA PHE A 23 12.81 11.43 -3.65
C PHE A 23 13.73 12.01 -4.73
N LYS A 24 13.51 11.70 -6.01
CA LYS A 24 14.37 12.18 -7.09
C LYS A 24 14.33 13.71 -7.12
N ARG A 25 15.52 14.32 -7.11
CA ARG A 25 15.67 15.77 -7.33
C ARG A 25 15.13 16.11 -8.73
N GLY A 26 14.47 17.27 -8.87
CA GLY A 26 13.87 17.72 -10.13
C GLY A 26 12.43 17.25 -10.41
N VAL A 27 11.89 16.31 -9.64
CA VAL A 27 10.46 15.94 -9.74
C VAL A 27 9.60 16.97 -9.01
N GLN A 28 8.57 17.51 -9.68
CA GLN A 28 7.62 18.44 -9.07
C GLN A 28 6.94 17.77 -7.87
N LYS A 29 6.63 18.54 -6.81
CA LYS A 29 6.06 17.97 -5.57
C LYS A 29 4.83 17.10 -5.82
N LYS A 30 3.94 17.52 -6.73
CA LYS A 30 2.71 16.79 -7.10
C LYS A 30 2.97 15.42 -7.73
N ASP A 31 4.11 15.25 -8.41
CA ASP A 31 4.47 14.01 -9.12
C ASP A 31 5.31 13.07 -8.26
N ARG A 32 5.61 13.46 -7.00
CA ARG A 32 6.41 12.63 -6.10
C ARG A 32 5.62 11.47 -5.54
N LEU A 33 4.32 11.65 -5.29
CA LEU A 33 3.44 10.64 -4.73
C LEU A 33 2.56 10.07 -5.83
N ASN A 34 2.73 8.78 -6.13
CA ASN A 34 2.00 8.12 -7.22
C ASN A 34 1.23 6.92 -6.64
N TRP A 35 -0.08 6.85 -6.93
CA TRP A 35 -0.89 5.70 -6.56
C TRP A 35 -0.55 4.52 -7.47
N VAL A 36 -0.03 3.45 -6.87
CA VAL A 36 0.26 2.19 -7.55
C VAL A 36 -1.03 1.45 -7.86
N GLU A 37 -1.30 1.26 -9.14
CA GLU A 37 -2.39 0.41 -9.61
C GLU A 37 -1.97 -1.06 -9.63
N SER A 38 -0.82 -1.34 -10.23
CA SER A 38 -0.31 -2.71 -10.35
C SER A 38 1.22 -2.76 -10.37
N ILE A 39 1.74 -3.95 -10.07
CA ILE A 39 3.16 -4.26 -10.11
C ILE A 39 3.38 -5.52 -10.93
N SER A 40 4.18 -5.43 -12.00
CA SER A 40 4.51 -6.59 -12.83
C SER A 40 5.66 -7.42 -12.25
N LYS A 41 5.76 -8.68 -12.68
CA LYS A 41 6.90 -9.58 -12.41
C LYS A 41 8.25 -9.02 -12.88
N THR A 42 8.24 -8.08 -13.83
CA THR A 42 9.43 -7.37 -14.30
C THR A 42 9.83 -6.18 -13.41
N HIS A 43 9.15 -5.99 -12.27
CA HIS A 43 9.33 -4.88 -11.32
C HIS A 43 8.90 -3.51 -11.84
N THR A 44 8.03 -3.48 -12.85
CA THR A 44 7.41 -2.26 -13.37
C THR A 44 6.21 -1.90 -12.52
N LEU A 45 6.13 -0.64 -12.12
CA LEU A 45 4.96 -0.06 -11.46
C LEU A 45 4.08 0.58 -12.53
N THR A 46 2.79 0.27 -12.52
CA THR A 46 1.77 1.03 -13.25
C THR A 46 1.04 1.90 -12.26
N PHE A 47 0.91 3.19 -12.56
CA PHE A 47 0.23 4.16 -11.70
C PHE A 47 -1.17 4.45 -12.22
N LYS A 48 -2.11 4.80 -11.32
CA LYS A 48 -3.52 5.12 -11.67
C LYS A 48 -3.66 6.28 -12.67
N ASN A 49 -2.66 7.15 -12.79
CA ASN A 49 -2.64 8.23 -13.77
C ASN A 49 -2.10 7.80 -15.15
N GLY A 50 -1.90 6.50 -15.38
CA GLY A 50 -1.38 5.93 -16.63
C GLY A 50 0.14 6.00 -16.78
N ALA A 51 0.84 6.70 -15.89
CA ALA A 51 2.30 6.71 -15.89
C ALA A 51 2.88 5.40 -15.35
N SER A 52 4.18 5.18 -15.58
CA SER A 52 4.87 3.99 -15.10
C SER A 52 6.17 4.33 -14.37
N GLY A 53 6.57 3.42 -13.49
CA GLY A 53 7.80 3.53 -12.70
C GLY A 53 8.52 2.20 -12.58
N GLN A 54 9.63 2.21 -11.86
CA GLN A 54 10.42 1.03 -11.58
C GLN A 54 10.66 0.91 -10.08
N ILE A 55 10.58 -0.31 -9.56
CA ILE A 55 11.02 -0.59 -8.20
C ILE A 55 12.54 -0.42 -8.14
N SER A 56 13.03 0.47 -7.27
CA SER A 56 14.47 0.60 -7.04
C SER A 56 15.09 -0.74 -6.64
N SER A 57 16.31 -1.01 -7.11
CA SER A 57 17.04 -2.25 -6.83
C SER A 57 17.09 -2.60 -5.35
N LYS A 58 17.27 -1.59 -4.48
CA LYS A 58 17.28 -1.73 -3.01
C LYS A 58 15.97 -2.27 -2.44
N LEU A 59 14.84 -2.02 -3.10
CA LEU A 59 13.53 -2.42 -2.62
C LEU A 59 13.05 -3.76 -3.19
N LYS A 60 13.63 -4.22 -4.30
CA LYS A 60 13.24 -5.48 -4.95
C LYS A 60 13.20 -6.69 -4.00
N PRO A 61 14.14 -6.90 -3.06
CA PRO A 61 14.09 -8.03 -2.15
C PRO A 61 12.82 -8.06 -1.28
N TYR A 62 12.30 -6.90 -0.86
CA TYR A 62 11.08 -6.81 -0.07
C TYR A 62 9.81 -7.16 -0.85
N PHE A 63 9.88 -7.19 -2.18
CA PHE A 63 8.80 -7.58 -3.07
C PHE A 63 9.02 -8.95 -3.70
N SER A 64 10.10 -9.65 -3.36
CA SER A 64 10.46 -10.95 -3.97
C SER A 64 9.35 -12.00 -3.86
N TRP A 65 8.58 -11.95 -2.77
CA TRP A 65 7.43 -12.83 -2.52
C TRP A 65 6.30 -12.68 -3.55
N LEU A 66 6.16 -11.52 -4.20
CA LEU A 66 5.15 -11.28 -5.24
C LEU A 66 5.40 -12.12 -6.50
N TRP A 67 6.67 -12.32 -6.86
CA TRP A 67 7.07 -12.79 -8.21
C TRP A 67 6.96 -14.29 -8.40
N LYS A 68 6.81 -15.03 -7.30
CA LYS A 68 6.73 -16.48 -7.33
C LYS A 68 5.36 -16.97 -7.80
N TYR A 69 4.31 -16.17 -7.67
CA TYR A 69 2.93 -16.67 -7.73
C TYR A 69 2.00 -15.94 -8.71
N GLN A 70 2.35 -14.74 -9.18
CA GLN A 70 1.52 -14.01 -10.15
C GLN A 70 2.35 -13.16 -11.13
N PRO A 71 1.89 -13.01 -12.39
CA PRO A 71 2.55 -12.14 -13.36
C PRO A 71 2.36 -10.66 -13.05
N THR A 72 1.24 -10.30 -12.42
CA THR A 72 0.86 -8.94 -12.06
C THR A 72 0.19 -8.96 -10.69
N PHE A 73 0.60 -8.05 -9.81
CA PHE A 73 0.04 -7.86 -8.48
C PHE A 73 -0.72 -6.54 -8.40
N ASN A 74 -1.98 -6.60 -7.96
CA ASN A 74 -2.84 -5.45 -7.74
C ASN A 74 -3.04 -5.24 -6.23
N PRO A 75 -2.37 -4.26 -5.59
CA PRO A 75 -2.42 -4.09 -4.14
C PRO A 75 -3.85 -3.94 -3.59
N ASN A 76 -4.72 -3.17 -4.28
CA ASN A 76 -6.10 -2.93 -3.84
C ASN A 76 -6.99 -4.18 -3.85
N GLU A 77 -6.64 -5.21 -4.65
CA GLU A 77 -7.42 -6.45 -4.75
C GLU A 77 -6.86 -7.55 -3.86
N ARG A 78 -5.60 -7.41 -3.44
CA ARG A 78 -4.80 -8.49 -2.86
C ARG A 78 -4.31 -8.19 -1.46
N CYS A 79 -4.34 -6.94 -1.03
CA CYS A 79 -4.00 -6.54 0.33
C CYS A 79 -5.25 -6.21 1.14
N LYS A 80 -5.17 -6.49 2.44
CA LYS A 80 -6.13 -6.06 3.46
C LYS A 80 -5.37 -5.69 4.72
N ILE A 81 -5.99 -4.87 5.55
CA ILE A 81 -5.46 -4.52 6.85
C ILE A 81 -6.48 -4.87 7.93
N THR A 82 -6.02 -5.49 9.01
CA THR A 82 -6.87 -5.91 10.12
C THR A 82 -6.33 -5.36 11.43
N LYS A 83 -7.19 -5.28 12.46
CA LYS A 83 -6.72 -5.09 13.83
C LYS A 83 -6.23 -6.43 14.35
N LYS A 84 -5.13 -6.43 15.11
CA LYS A 84 -4.77 -7.60 15.91
C LYS A 84 -5.65 -7.62 17.16
N ASP A 85 -6.61 -8.52 17.19
CA ASP A 85 -7.44 -8.79 18.36
C ASP A 85 -6.78 -9.88 19.22
N GLY A 86 -6.69 -9.66 20.54
CA GLY A 86 -6.10 -10.61 21.49
C GLY A 86 -5.35 -9.99 22.66
N GLU A 87 -5.02 -8.69 22.60
CA GLU A 87 -4.38 -7.97 23.71
C GLU A 87 -5.29 -6.87 24.23
N VAL A 88 -5.25 -6.65 25.55
CA VAL A 88 -6.08 -5.73 26.34
C VAL A 88 -6.03 -4.26 25.86
N ASN A 89 -5.20 -3.93 24.86
CA ASN A 89 -5.14 -2.63 24.19
C ASN A 89 -4.85 -2.80 22.67
N PRO A 90 -5.85 -3.01 21.79
CA PRO A 90 -5.61 -3.19 20.36
C PRO A 90 -5.23 -1.86 19.71
N LYS A 91 -3.93 -1.57 19.67
CA LYS A 91 -3.38 -0.41 18.96
C LYS A 91 -2.67 -0.82 17.67
N ASN A 92 -2.38 -2.10 17.46
CA ASN A 92 -1.56 -2.55 16.35
C ASN A 92 -2.42 -3.12 15.22
N TYR A 93 -1.95 -2.93 13.99
CA TYR A 93 -2.59 -3.43 12.78
C TYR A 93 -1.73 -4.54 12.17
N GLU A 94 -2.35 -5.38 11.34
CA GLU A 94 -1.67 -6.38 10.53
C GLU A 94 -2.01 -6.14 9.07
N LEU A 95 -0.98 -5.90 8.25
CA LEU A 95 -1.11 -5.82 6.80
C LEU A 95 -0.92 -7.22 6.22
N ILE A 96 -1.91 -7.70 5.49
CA ILE A 96 -1.92 -9.02 4.87
C ILE A 96 -2.05 -8.82 3.37
N CYS A 97 -1.14 -9.38 2.59
CA CYS A 97 -1.24 -9.39 1.14
C CYS A 97 -1.11 -10.82 0.60
N GLU A 98 -2.01 -11.21 -0.31
CA GLU A 98 -2.16 -12.56 -0.82
C GLU A 98 -1.82 -12.62 -2.32
N THR A 99 -1.19 -13.69 -2.79
CA THR A 99 -0.77 -13.81 -4.21
C THR A 99 -1.63 -14.74 -5.04
N THR A 100 -2.53 -15.52 -4.43
CA THR A 100 -3.49 -16.40 -5.11
C THR A 100 -4.88 -16.23 -4.48
N SER A 101 -5.92 -16.40 -5.29
CA SER A 101 -7.30 -16.54 -4.82
C SER A 101 -7.62 -18.01 -4.67
N GLY A 102 -7.41 -18.58 -3.48
CA GLY A 102 -7.75 -19.98 -3.17
C GLY A 102 -6.64 -20.76 -2.48
N SER A 103 -7.07 -21.53 -1.46
CA SER A 103 -6.35 -22.46 -0.56
C SER A 103 -5.23 -21.91 0.35
N GLU A 104 -5.50 -22.02 1.65
CA GLU A 104 -4.61 -22.21 2.81
C GLU A 104 -3.21 -21.60 2.79
N ASN A 105 -3.01 -20.53 3.58
CA ASN A 105 -1.80 -20.05 4.27
C ASN A 105 -0.42 -19.96 3.56
N GLU A 106 -0.15 -20.67 2.47
CA GLU A 106 1.19 -20.79 1.87
C GLU A 106 1.61 -19.58 1.03
N HIS A 107 0.67 -18.69 0.70
CA HIS A 107 0.87 -17.63 -0.30
C HIS A 107 0.50 -16.23 0.22
N LYS A 108 0.64 -16.04 1.52
CA LYS A 108 0.36 -14.80 2.23
C LYS A 108 1.65 -14.17 2.74
N TRP A 109 1.80 -12.88 2.49
CA TRP A 109 2.79 -12.05 3.16
C TRP A 109 2.08 -11.22 4.22
N THR A 110 2.54 -11.31 5.45
CA THR A 110 2.01 -10.52 6.57
C THR A 110 3.08 -9.60 7.12
N LYS A 111 2.64 -8.44 7.62
CA LYS A 111 3.49 -7.50 8.31
C LYS A 111 2.75 -6.84 9.45
N ASP A 112 3.37 -6.90 10.62
CA ASP A 112 2.93 -6.16 11.78
C ASP A 112 3.16 -4.66 11.56
N VAL A 113 2.11 -3.88 11.81
CA VAL A 113 2.11 -2.41 11.70
C VAL A 113 1.77 -1.85 13.09
N PRO A 114 2.80 -1.54 13.89
CA PRO A 114 2.60 -0.88 15.18
C PRO A 114 1.86 0.44 15.02
N SER A 115 1.00 0.77 15.98
CA SER A 115 0.26 2.04 16.00
C SER A 115 1.16 3.27 15.84
N SER A 116 2.38 3.22 16.38
CA SER A 116 3.38 4.28 16.27
C SER A 116 3.89 4.53 14.85
N GLN A 117 3.69 3.58 13.92
CA GLN A 117 4.01 3.72 12.49
C GLN A 117 2.81 4.23 11.69
N VAL A 118 1.62 4.31 12.29
CA VAL A 118 0.42 4.83 11.64
C VAL A 118 0.34 6.34 11.89
N VAL A 119 0.61 7.11 10.84
CA VAL A 119 0.50 8.57 10.89
C VAL A 119 -0.92 8.95 10.51
N LYS A 120 -1.70 9.44 11.49
CA LYS A 120 -2.98 10.09 11.21
C LYS A 120 -2.70 11.52 10.75
N PRO A 121 -3.12 11.92 9.54
CA PRO A 121 -2.98 13.31 9.12
C PRO A 121 -3.73 14.21 10.12
N THR A 122 -3.10 15.30 10.53
CA THR A 122 -3.69 16.31 11.41
C THR A 122 -4.77 17.15 10.71
N ILE A 123 -4.87 17.02 9.39
CA ILE A 123 -5.84 17.70 8.55
C ILE A 123 -7.05 16.77 8.41
N ASP A 124 -8.23 17.29 8.75
CA ASP A 124 -9.49 16.63 8.43
C ASP A 124 -9.70 16.67 6.91
N LEU A 125 -9.30 15.59 6.24
CA LEU A 125 -9.37 15.46 4.79
C LEU A 125 -10.82 15.50 4.28
N LYS A 126 -11.81 15.13 5.10
CA LYS A 126 -13.22 15.21 4.74
C LYS A 126 -13.64 16.66 4.55
N LYS A 127 -13.25 17.52 5.49
CA LYS A 127 -13.52 18.96 5.43
C LYS A 127 -12.85 19.65 4.23
N GLN A 128 -11.69 19.19 3.78
CA GLN A 128 -11.03 19.72 2.58
C GLN A 128 -11.62 19.18 1.28
N ALA A 129 -12.01 17.90 1.22
CA ALA A 129 -12.68 17.33 0.05
C ALA A 129 -14.02 18.04 -0.22
N ASP A 130 -14.79 18.32 0.82
CA ASP A 130 -16.06 19.05 0.72
C ASP A 130 -15.89 20.51 0.22
N GLN A 131 -14.71 21.09 0.40
CA GLN A 131 -14.36 22.43 -0.11
C GLN A 131 -13.94 22.43 -1.59
N LEU A 132 -13.55 21.28 -2.14
CA LEU A 132 -13.11 21.14 -3.54
C LEU A 132 -14.26 20.76 -4.49
N ILE A 133 -15.45 20.46 -3.97
CA ILE A 133 -16.66 20.11 -4.74
C ILE A 133 -17.63 21.32 -4.82
N LYS A 134 -17.15 22.53 -4.52
CA LYS A 134 -17.85 23.80 -4.78
C LYS A 134 -17.18 24.57 -5.91
#